data_AF-A0A7V1F732-F1
#
_entry.id   AF-A0A7V1F732-F1
#
_cell.length_a   1.000
_cell.length_b   1.000
_cell.length_c   1.000
_cell.angle_alpha   90.00
_cell.angle_beta   90.00
_cell.angle_gamma   90.00
#
_symmetry.space_group_name_H-M   'P 1'
#
loop_
_entity.id
_entity.type
_entity.pdbx_description
1 polymer ?
#
loop_
_entity_poly.entity_id
_entity_poly.type
_entity_poly.pdbx_seq_one_letter_code
_entity_poly.pdbx_strand_id
1 'polypeptide(L)' 'MSDAKKNIDEFFNTGTEIDEALQQGVKEALLQHKKAGNPIVSWENGKIIWIQPEDIPVEEKT' A
#
# COMPACT_ATOMS: atom_id res chain seq x y z
N MET A 1 -11.16 32.47 -1.43
CA MET A 1 -9.77 32.17 -1.84
C MET A 1 -9.88 30.96 -2.74
N SER A 2 -9.45 31.06 -4.00
CA SER A 2 -9.64 29.95 -4.94
C SER A 2 -8.76 28.79 -4.52
N ASP A 3 -9.37 27.64 -4.23
CA ASP A 3 -8.69 26.35 -4.24
C ASP A 3 -8.08 26.16 -5.63
N ALA A 4 -6.84 26.62 -5.82
CA ALA A 4 -6.07 26.29 -6.99
C ALA A 4 -5.81 24.79 -6.90
N LYS A 5 -6.54 24.02 -7.71
CA LYS A 5 -6.38 22.58 -7.82
C LYS A 5 -4.90 22.28 -8.06
N LYS A 6 -4.25 21.62 -7.10
CA LYS A 6 -2.86 21.20 -7.26
C LYS A 6 -2.73 20.36 -8.52
N ASN A 7 -1.65 20.54 -9.27
CA ASN A 7 -1.34 19.72 -10.43
C ASN A 7 -0.58 18.43 -10.02
N ILE A 8 -0.43 17.49 -10.95
CA ILE A 8 0.21 16.20 -10.65
C ILE A 8 1.67 16.35 -10.20
N ASP A 9 2.41 17.30 -10.77
CA ASP A 9 3.81 17.56 -10.40
C ASP A 9 3.91 18.10 -8.96
N GLU A 10 2.97 18.94 -8.54
CA GLU A 10 2.89 19.45 -7.17
C GLU A 10 2.59 18.35 -6.15
N PHE A 11 1.75 17.38 -6.52
CA PHE A 11 1.49 16.20 -5.67
C PHE A 11 2.74 15.32 -5.54
N PHE A 12 3.46 15.06 -6.63
CA PHE A 12 4.72 14.30 -6.57
C PHE A 12 5.82 15.05 -5.81
N ASN A 13 5.91 16.38 -5.96
CA ASN A 13 6.89 17.19 -5.23
C ASN A 13 6.61 17.29 -3.73
N THR A 14 5.32 17.29 -3.34
CA THR A 14 4.94 17.26 -1.91
C THR A 14 5.12 15.86 -1.32
N GLY A 15 4.86 14.81 -2.12
CA GLY A 15 5.01 13.40 -1.75
C GLY A 15 3.87 12.86 -0.88
N THR A 16 3.39 13.65 0.08
CA THR A 16 2.43 13.21 1.10
C THR A 16 1.15 12.60 0.55
N GLU A 17 0.41 13.31 -0.30
CA GLU A 17 -0.91 12.84 -0.75
C GLU A 17 -0.82 11.58 -1.64
N ILE A 18 0.25 11.45 -2.43
CA ILE A 18 0.48 10.28 -3.27
C ILE A 18 0.91 9.09 -2.41
N ASP A 19 1.79 9.33 -1.45
CA ASP A 19 2.26 8.31 -0.53
C ASP A 19 1.10 7.75 0.32
N GLU A 20 0.21 8.61 0.82
CA GLU A 20 -0.99 8.21 1.55
C GLU A 20 -1.94 7.37 0.68
N ALA A 21 -2.19 7.79 -0.56
CA ALA A 21 -3.03 7.05 -1.49
C ALA A 21 -2.43 5.68 -1.83
N LEU A 22 -1.11 5.62 -2.03
CA LEU A 22 -0.38 4.39 -2.28
C LEU A 22 -0.44 3.44 -1.08
N GLN A 23 -0.19 3.95 0.13
CA GLN A 23 -0.28 3.18 1.37
C GLN A 23 -1.67 2.56 1.56
N GLN A 24 -2.72 3.34 1.28
CA GLN A 24 -4.10 2.87 1.36
C GLN A 24 -4.36 1.74 0.34
N GLY A 25 -3.94 1.93 -0.92
CA GLY A 25 -4.08 0.90 -1.95
C GLY A 25 -3.32 -0.39 -1.64
N VAL A 26 -2.10 -0.28 -1.11
CA VAL A 26 -1.31 -1.43 -0.65
C VAL A 26 -2.04 -2.15 0.48
N LYS A 27 -2.55 -1.42 1.49
CA LYS A 27 -3.28 -2.03 2.61
C LYS A 27 -4.50 -2.82 2.15
N GLU A 28 -5.26 -2.27 1.20
CA GLU A 28 -6.43 -2.95 0.62
C GLU A 28 -6.05 -4.22 -0.14
N ALA A 29 -5.00 -4.16 -0.97
CA ALA A 29 -4.49 -5.32 -1.70
C ALA A 29 -4.01 -6.42 -0.74
N LEU A 30 -3.23 -6.07 0.28
CA LEU A 30 -2.77 -7.02 1.31
C LEU A 30 -3.93 -7.72 2.01
N LEU A 31 -5.00 -6.97 2.34
CA LEU A 31 -6.19 -7.54 2.95
C LEU A 31 -6.93 -8.51 2.01
N GLN A 32 -7.02 -8.18 0.73
CA GLN A 32 -7.63 -9.06 -0.28
C GLN A 32 -6.84 -10.37 -0.43
N HIS A 33 -5.51 -10.29 -0.50
CA HIS A 33 -4.64 -11.45 -0.56
C HIS A 33 -4.80 -12.35 0.68
N LYS A 34 -4.79 -11.74 1.88
CA LYS A 34 -5.02 -12.45 3.15
C LYS A 34 -6.34 -13.21 3.17
N LYS A 35 -7.45 -12.53 2.85
CA LYS A 35 -8.80 -13.12 2.82
C LYS A 35 -8.97 -14.21 1.75
N ALA A 36 -8.26 -14.09 0.63
CA ALA A 36 -8.31 -15.07 -0.45
C ALA A 36 -7.39 -16.29 -0.21
N GLY A 37 -6.57 -16.29 0.85
CA GLY A 37 -5.57 -17.33 1.06
C GLY A 37 -4.42 -17.28 0.06
N ASN A 38 -4.15 -16.11 -0.52
CA ASN A 38 -3.09 -15.92 -1.51
C ASN A 38 -1.82 -15.36 -0.83
N PRO A 39 -0.67 -16.05 -0.91
CA PRO A 39 0.59 -15.51 -0.42
C PRO A 39 1.03 -14.30 -1.24
N ILE A 40 1.93 -13.51 -0.66
CA ILE A 40 2.58 -12.37 -1.32
C ILE A 40 4.09 -12.53 -1.29
N VAL A 41 4.77 -11.71 -2.09
CA VAL A 41 6.23 -11.64 -2.12
C VAL A 41 6.69 -10.28 -1.63
N SER A 42 7.63 -10.29 -0.69
CA SER A 42 8.39 -9.12 -0.25
C SER A 42 9.85 -9.26 -0.71
N TRP A 43 10.50 -8.12 -0.96
CA TRP A 43 11.94 -8.07 -1.18
C TRP A 43 12.60 -7.52 0.08
N GLU A 44 13.38 -8.35 0.77
CA GLU A 44 14.04 -7.99 2.02
C GLU A 44 15.50 -8.38 1.97
N ASN A 45 16.39 -7.42 2.26
CA ASN A 45 17.84 -7.66 2.34
C ASN A 45 18.42 -8.38 1.10
N GLY A 46 17.95 -8.01 -0.10
CA GLY A 46 18.43 -8.58 -1.35
C GLY A 46 17.86 -9.96 -1.68
N LYS A 47 16.82 -10.41 -0.96
CA LYS A 47 16.20 -11.73 -1.13
C LYS A 47 14.69 -11.62 -1.33
N ILE A 48 14.17 -12.59 -2.06
CA ILE A 48 12.73 -12.81 -2.22
C ILE A 48 12.23 -13.57 -0.99
N ILE A 49 11.29 -12.98 -0.26
CA ILE A 49 10.62 -13.57 0.89
C ILE A 49 9.15 -13.81 0.53
N TRP A 50 8.70 -15.05 0.67
CA TRP A 50 7.29 -15.39 0.54
C TRP A 50 6.61 -15.24 1.90
N ILE A 51 5.56 -14.44 1.94
CA ILE A 51 4.75 -14.22 3.15
C ILE A 51 3.43 -14.97 2.94
N GLN A 52 3.15 -15.91 3.83
CA GLN A 52 1.92 -16.68 3.80
C GLN A 52 0.72 -15.82 4.21
N PRO A 53 -0.51 -16.12 3.77
CA PRO A 53 -1.70 -15.31 4.05
C PRO A 53 -1.89 -14.96 5.53
N GLU A 54 -1.67 -15.92 6.43
CA GLU A 54 -1.76 -15.79 7.88
C GLU A 54 -0.79 -14.75 8.45
N ASP A 55 0.39 -14.64 7.84
CA ASP A 55 1.51 -13.78 8.27
C ASP A 55 1.47 -12.38 7.63
N ILE A 56 0.52 -12.11 6.70
CA ILE A 56 0.39 -10.79 6.09
C ILE A 56 0.05 -9.76 7.20
N PRO A 57 0.88 -8.71 7.39
CA PRO A 57 0.79 -7.79 8.53
C PRO A 57 -0.26 -6.69 8.28
N VAL A 58 -1.51 -7.11 8.08
CA VAL A 58 -2.66 -6.21 7.94
C VAL A 58 -3.72 -6.59 8.96
N GLU A 59 -4.25 -5.58 9.65
CA GLU A 59 -5.39 -5.75 10.54
C GLU A 59 -6.64 -6.11 9.74
N GLU A 60 -7.24 -7.25 10.07
CA GLU A 60 -8.60 -7.55 9.67
C GLU A 60 -9.53 -6.72 10.57
N LYS A 61 -10.02 -5.58 10.07
CA LYS A 61 -11.14 -4.92 10.73
C LYS A 61 -12.36 -5.85 10.60
N THR A 62 -12.77 -6.42 11.73
CA THR A 62 -14.05 -7.14 11.94
C THR A 62 -15.24 -6.25 11.68
#